data_AF-A0A4X2KH84-F1
#
_entry.id   AF-A0A4X2KH84-F1
#
_cell.length_a   1.000
_cell.length_b   1.000
_cell.length_c   1.000
_cell.angle_alpha   90.00
_cell.angle_beta   90.00
_cell.angle_gamma   90.00
#
_symmetry.space_group_name_H-M   'P 1'
#
loop_
_entity.id
_entity.type
_entity.pdbx_description
1 polymer ?
#
loop_
_entity_poly.entity_id
_entity_poly.type
_entity_poly.pdbx_seq_one_letter_code
_entity_poly.pdbx_strand_id
1 'polypeptide(L)'
;MSGLRVYSTSVTGSREIKSQQSEVTRILDGKRIQYELVDISQDNALREEMRTLAGDPKAIPPQICNGNKYCGVGRAGCRGVGT
;
A
#
# COMPACT_ATOMS: atom_id res chain seq x y z
N MET A 1 -14.13 -11.64 7.85
CA MET A 1 -14.25 -10.75 6.69
C MET A 1 -12.89 -10.12 6.45
N SER A 2 -12.12 -10.61 5.48
CA SER A 2 -10.79 -10.08 5.19
C SER A 2 -10.93 -8.91 4.21
N GLY A 3 -10.82 -7.69 4.73
CA GLY A 3 -10.82 -6.46 3.93
C GLY A 3 -9.40 -6.15 3.44
N LEU A 4 -9.26 -5.87 2.15
CA LEU A 4 -8.00 -5.40 1.58
C LEU A 4 -7.83 -3.93 1.95
N ARG A 5 -6.75 -3.57 2.64
CA ARG A 5 -6.39 -2.22 3.04
C ARG A 5 -5.22 -1.73 2.19
N VAL A 6 -5.40 -0.56 1.59
CA VAL A 6 -4.37 0.10 0.80
C VAL A 6 -3.96 1.35 1.54
N TYR A 7 -2.76 1.33 2.12
CA TYR A 7 -2.18 2.49 2.78
C TYR A 7 -1.59 3.41 1.73
N SER A 8 -2.12 4.63 1.70
CA SER A 8 -1.75 5.71 0.80
C SER A 8 -1.38 6.95 1.61
N THR A 9 -0.73 7.92 0.98
CA THR A 9 -0.52 9.24 1.59
C THR A 9 -0.83 10.33 0.58
N SER A 10 -1.67 11.26 0.99
CA SER A 10 -1.97 12.49 0.26
C SER A 10 -0.82 13.50 0.36
N VAL A 11 0.00 13.40 1.42
CA VAL A 11 1.14 14.29 1.68
C VAL A 11 2.43 13.55 1.32
N THR A 12 2.83 13.65 0.06
CA THR A 12 4.13 13.17 -0.42
C THR A 12 4.69 14.10 -1.49
N GLY A 13 5.97 14.46 -1.34
CA GLY A 13 6.72 15.19 -2.37
C GLY A 13 7.27 14.29 -3.47
N SER A 14 7.24 12.97 -3.29
CA SER A 14 7.81 12.02 -4.24
C SER A 14 6.80 11.66 -5.33
N ARG A 15 7.08 12.09 -6.56
CA ARG A 15 6.26 11.77 -7.74
C ARG A 15 6.12 10.26 -7.96
N GLU A 16 7.18 9.50 -7.69
CA GLU A 16 7.19 8.04 -7.80
C GLU A 16 6.16 7.39 -6.88
N ILE A 17 6.09 7.82 -5.62
CA ILE A 17 5.12 7.32 -4.64
C ILE A 17 3.69 7.60 -5.10
N LYS A 18 3.42 8.84 -5.54
CA LYS A 18 2.09 9.22 -6.04
C LYS A 18 1.68 8.41 -7.28
N SER A 19 2.63 8.16 -8.17
CA SER A 19 2.40 7.34 -9.37
C SER A 19 2.09 5.89 -8.99
N GLN A 20 2.87 5.29 -8.08
CA GLN A 20 2.65 3.91 -7.62
C GLN A 20 1.30 3.75 -6.91
N GLN A 21 0.93 4.70 -6.04
CA GLN A 21 -0.39 4.69 -5.38
C GLN A 21 -1.52 4.71 -6.40
N SER A 22 -1.41 5.58 -7.41
CA SER A 22 -2.40 5.71 -8.49
C SER A 22 -2.48 4.44 -9.34
N GLU A 23 -1.37 3.77 -9.58
CA GLU A 23 -1.32 2.51 -10.32
C GLU A 23 -2.01 1.38 -9.54
N VAL A 24 -1.72 1.25 -8.24
CA VAL A 24 -2.35 0.24 -7.37
C VAL A 24 -3.86 0.42 -7.30
N THR A 25 -4.35 1.64 -7.05
CA THR A 25 -5.80 1.89 -6.98
C THR A 25 -6.48 1.62 -8.32
N ARG A 26 -5.84 1.97 -9.43
CA ARG A 26 -6.36 1.71 -10.79
C ARG A 26 -6.45 0.21 -11.11
N ILE A 27 -5.47 -0.59 -10.69
CA ILE A 27 -5.50 -2.04 -10.86
C ILE A 27 -6.62 -2.67 -10.00
N LEU A 28 -6.77 -2.23 -8.75
CA LEU A 28 -7.80 -2.75 -7.84
C LEU A 28 -9.21 -2.39 -8.31
N ASP A 29 -9.39 -1.15 -8.75
CA ASP A 29 -10.64 -0.65 -9.36
C ASP A 29 -10.98 -1.44 -10.63
N GLY A 30 -10.00 -1.65 -11.52
CA GLY A 30 -10.17 -2.47 -12.72
C GLY A 30 -10.55 -3.93 -12.43
N LYS A 31 -10.09 -4.47 -11.29
CA LYS A 31 -10.46 -5.82 -10.83
C LYS A 31 -11.76 -5.86 -10.02
N ARG A 32 -12.42 -4.71 -9.78
CA ARG A 32 -13.61 -4.57 -8.92
C ARG A 32 -13.43 -5.23 -7.54
N ILE A 33 -12.23 -5.17 -7.00
CA ILE A 33 -11.94 -5.69 -5.66
C ILE A 33 -12.34 -4.60 -4.67
N GLN A 34 -13.09 -4.96 -3.63
CA GLN A 34 -13.38 -4.03 -2.55
C GLN A 34 -12.13 -3.83 -1.70
N TYR A 35 -11.67 -2.58 -1.60
CA TYR A 35 -10.53 -2.20 -0.78
C TYR A 35 -10.82 -0.93 0.01
N GLU A 36 -10.18 -0.83 1.17
CA GLU A 36 -10.23 0.32 2.06
C GLU A 36 -8.98 1.16 1.82
N LEU A 37 -9.16 2.39 1.34
CA LEU A 37 -8.06 3.33 1.16
C LEU A 37 -7.80 4.03 2.50
N VAL A 38 -6.61 3.80 3.07
CA VAL A 38 -6.21 4.31 4.37
C VAL A 38 -5.15 5.38 4.16
N ASP A 39 -5.46 6.64 4.49
CA ASP A 39 -4.50 7.74 4.36
C ASP A 39 -3.64 7.87 5.63
N ILE A 40 -2.36 7.54 5.53
CA ILE A 40 -1.42 7.60 6.67
C ILE A 40 -0.97 9.03 7.00
N SER A 41 -1.37 10.04 6.22
CA SER A 41 -1.09 11.44 6.54
C SER A 41 -2.11 12.02 7.52
N GLN A 42 -3.27 11.40 7.66
CA GLN A 42 -4.29 11.81 8.63
C GLN A 42 -3.87 11.46 10.06
N ASP A 43 -3.31 10.27 10.26
CA ASP A 43 -3.01 9.73 11.59
C ASP A 43 -1.64 9.04 11.66
N ASN A 44 -0.87 9.38 12.70
CA ASN A 44 0.43 8.74 12.96
C ASN A 44 0.28 7.27 13.36
N ALA A 45 -0.84 6.89 13.99
CA ALA A 45 -1.11 5.49 14.36
C ALA A 45 -1.22 4.59 13.11
N LEU A 46 -1.85 5.07 12.03
CA LEU A 46 -1.97 4.32 10.77
C LEU A 46 -0.60 4.10 10.11
N ARG A 47 0.29 5.08 10.23
CA ARG A 47 1.67 4.98 9.76
C ARG A 47 2.45 3.92 10.54
N GLU A 48 2.28 3.86 11.86
CA GLU A 48 2.90 2.83 12.69
C GLU A 48 2.32 1.45 12.41
N GLU A 49 1.01 1.33 12.23
CA GLU A 49 0.35 0.07 11.84
C GLU A 49 0.91 -0.44 10.51
N MET A 50 0.98 0.43 9.49
CA MET A 50 1.56 0.09 8.18
C MET A 50 3.01 -0.41 8.29
N ARG A 51 3.83 0.25 9.12
CA ARG A 51 5.25 -0.15 9.35
C ARG A 51 5.36 -1.47 10.08
N THR A 52 4.52 -1.68 11.08
CA THR A 52 4.45 -2.93 11.85
C THR A 52 4.04 -4.09 10.94
N LEU A 53 3.02 -3.87 10.09
CA LEU A 53 2.55 -4.85 9.13
C LEU A 53 3.60 -5.16 8.05
N ALA A 54 4.28 -4.12 7.55
CA ALA A 54 5.38 -4.29 6.60
C ALA A 54 6.62 -4.94 7.24
N GLY A 55 6.74 -4.91 8.57
CA GLY A 55 7.95 -5.31 9.29
C GLY A 55 9.14 -4.37 9.07
N ASP A 56 8.89 -3.20 8.48
CA ASP A 56 9.92 -2.25 8.05
C ASP A 56 9.64 -0.85 8.62
N PRO A 57 10.52 -0.32 9.50
CA PRO A 57 10.34 1.02 10.07
C PRO A 57 10.51 2.15 9.03
N LYS A 58 11.14 1.82 7.88
CA LYS A 58 11.31 2.71 6.73
C LYS A 58 10.30 2.44 5.61
N ALA A 59 9.24 1.67 5.87
CA ALA A 59 8.20 1.42 4.89
C ALA A 59 7.62 2.76 4.39
N ILE A 60 7.58 2.88 3.06
CA ILE A 60 6.96 3.99 2.34
C ILE A 60 5.69 3.50 1.67
N PRO A 61 4.64 4.34 1.55
CA PRO A 61 3.46 4.01 0.75
C PRO A 61 3.84 3.93 -0.75
N PRO A 62 3.06 3.21 -1.59
CA PRO A 62 1.82 2.48 -1.28
C PRO A 62 2.06 1.09 -0.67
N GLN A 63 1.37 0.76 0.43
CA GLN A 63 1.44 -0.57 1.03
C GLN A 63 0.09 -1.26 1.00
N ILE A 64 0.08 -2.53 0.56
CA ILE A 64 -1.13 -3.34 0.47
C ILE A 64 -1.12 -4.37 1.59
N CYS A 65 -2.16 -4.36 2.43
CA CYS A 65 -2.37 -5.35 3.48
C CYS A 65 -3.74 -5.99 3.29
N ASN A 66 -3.86 -7.28 3.54
CA ASN A 66 -5.12 -8.00 3.54
C ASN A 66 -5.41 -8.48 4.96
N GLY A 67 -6.17 -7.68 5.72
CA GLY A 67 -6.31 -7.85 7.16
C GLY A 67 -4.94 -7.85 7.87
N ASN A 68 -4.58 -8.97 8.47
CA ASN A 68 -3.31 -9.15 9.19
C ASN A 68 -2.14 -9.58 8.28
N LYS A 69 -2.37 -9.80 6.99
CA LYS A 69 -1.33 -10.28 6.07
C LYS A 69 -0.84 -9.14 5.17
N TYR A 70 0.43 -8.81 5.28
CA TYR A 70 1.08 -7.90 4.35
C TYR A 70 1.22 -8.55 2.97
N CYS A 71 0.79 -7.84 1.92
CA CYS A 71 0.80 -8.31 0.53
C CYS A 71 1.92 -7.68 -0.30
N GLY A 72 2.51 -6.56 0.14
CA GLY A 72 3.66 -5.93 -0.51
C GLY A 72 3.45 -4.45 -0.89
N VAL A 73 4.54 -3.83 -1.35
CA VAL A 73 4.56 -2.47 -1.88
C VAL A 73 4.22 -2.49 -3.37
N GLY A 74 3.45 -1.51 -3.84
CA GLY A 74 2.93 -1.38 -5.21
C GLY A 74 3.98 -1.19 -6.31
N ARG A 75 4.92 -2.12 -6.46
CA ARG A 75 5.65 -2.35 -7.70
C ARG A 75 4.89 -3.43 -8.45
N ALA A 76 4.09 -3.04 -9.45
CA ALA A 76 3.66 -3.93 -10.53
C ALA A 76 4.88 -4.30 -11.40
N GLY A 77 5.86 -4.92 -10.78
CA GLY A 77 7.06 -5.46 -11.38
C GLY A 77 7.36 -6.72 -10.63
N CYS A 78 6.81 -7.83 -11.14
CA CYS A 78 7.52 -9.10 -11.11
C CYS A 78 8.95 -8.85 -11.59
N ARG A 79 9.86 -8.46 -10.68
CA ARG A 79 11.25 -8.88 -10.84
C ARG A 79 11.23 -10.31 -10.37
N GLY A 80 11.28 -11.22 -11.34
CA GLY A 80 11.40 -12.64 -11.08
C GLY A 80 12.46 -12.85 -10.02
N VAL A 81 12.06 -13.43 -8.89
CA VAL A 81 12.91 -14.43 -8.24
C VAL A 81 12.89 -15.61 -9.22
N GLY A 82 13.74 -15.51 -10.23
CA GLY A 82 14.21 -16.63 -11.01
C GLY A 82 15.63 -16.87 -10.50
N THR A 83 15.76 -17.94 -9.70
CA THR A 83 17.00 -18.62 -9.28
C THR A 83 18.05 -17.82 -8.52
#